data_AF-A0A9W8HL03-F1
#
_entry.id   AF-A0A9W8HL03-F1
#
_cell.length_a   1.000
_cell.length_b   1.000
_cell.length_c   1.000
_cell.angle_alpha   90.00
_cell.angle_beta   90.00
_cell.angle_gamma   90.00
#
_symmetry.space_group_name_H-M   'P 1'
#
loop_
_entity.id
_entity.type
_entity.pdbx_description
1 polymer ?
#
loop_
_entity_poly.entity_id
_entity_poly.type
_entity_poly.pdbx_seq_one_letter_code
_entity_poly.pdbx_strand_id
1 'polypeptide(L)' 'MFRLFANSSKNALRLASKNQQQVRNLSIHEYMSANLLSEAGIKVPKGVVASSADEAFEAAKKLGK' A
#
# COMPACT_ATOMS: atom_id res chain seq x y z
N MET A 1 -66.82 1.02 2.50
CA MET A 1 -65.82 1.87 3.18
C MET A 1 -65.07 0.99 4.17
N PHE A 2 -64.04 0.28 3.68
CA PHE A 2 -63.14 -0.58 4.48
C PHE A 2 -61.89 -0.85 3.63
N ARG A 3 -60.73 -0.35 4.03
CA ARG A 3 -59.42 -0.90 3.63
C ARG A 3 -58.53 -0.95 4.87
N LEU A 4 -58.12 -2.19 5.17
CA LEU A 4 -57.31 -2.63 6.29
C LEU A 4 -55.86 -2.11 6.20
N PHE A 5 -55.38 -1.72 7.38
CA PHE A 5 -54.04 -1.75 7.98
C PHE A 5 -52.78 -1.63 7.10
N ALA A 6 -51.96 -0.66 7.50
CA ALA A 6 -50.65 -0.33 6.97
C ALA A 6 -49.62 -1.46 7.14
N ASN A 7 -48.90 -1.74 6.07
CA ASN A 7 -47.71 -2.58 6.07
C ASN A 7 -46.53 -1.80 6.66
N SER A 8 -46.34 -1.88 7.98
CA SER A 8 -45.17 -1.33 8.67
C SER A 8 -44.01 -2.32 8.56
N SER A 9 -43.23 -2.23 7.48
CA SER A 9 -41.94 -2.91 7.41
C SER A 9 -41.01 -2.20 6.46
N LYS A 10 -40.51 -1.03 6.89
CA LYS A 10 -39.33 -0.40 6.29
C LYS A 10 -38.56 0.32 7.39
N ASN A 11 -37.50 -0.34 7.83
CA ASN A 11 -36.24 0.20 8.36
C ASN A 11 -35.76 -0.69 9.50
N ALA A 12 -35.36 -1.91 9.14
CA ALA A 12 -34.28 -2.57 9.86
C ALA A 12 -33.15 -1.55 9.99
N LEU A 13 -32.87 -1.16 11.23
CA LEU A 13 -31.80 -0.26 11.60
C LEU A 13 -30.52 -0.81 10.96
N ARG A 14 -30.12 -0.24 9.81
CA ARG A 14 -28.78 -0.44 9.28
C ARG A 14 -27.87 0.15 10.36
N LEU A 15 -27.39 -0.69 11.28
CA LEU A 15 -26.14 -0.46 11.96
C LEU A 15 -25.18 -0.15 10.83
N ALA A 16 -24.90 1.14 10.67
CA ALA A 16 -23.97 1.63 9.68
C ALA A 16 -22.66 0.93 10.03
N SER A 17 -22.39 -0.17 9.33
CA SER A 17 -21.04 -0.70 9.21
C SER A 17 -20.25 0.53 8.79
N LYS A 18 -19.44 1.06 9.70
CA LYS A 18 -18.51 2.13 9.38
C LYS A 18 -17.79 1.61 8.14
N ASN A 19 -18.04 2.20 6.98
CA ASN A 19 -17.24 2.03 5.78
C ASN A 19 -15.85 2.57 6.14
N GLN A 20 -15.10 1.83 6.95
CA GLN A 20 -13.68 2.04 7.14
C GLN A 20 -13.08 1.57 5.82
N GLN A 21 -12.99 2.51 4.88
CA GLN A 21 -12.27 2.27 3.64
C GLN A 21 -10.87 1.77 4.02
N GLN A 22 -10.47 0.65 3.41
CA GLN A 22 -9.17 0.08 3.67
C GLN A 22 -8.10 1.14 3.37
N VAL A 23 -7.32 1.52 4.39
CA VAL A 23 -6.13 2.34 4.18
C VAL A 23 -5.07 1.44 3.55
N ARG A 24 -4.58 1.85 2.38
CA ARG A 24 -3.58 1.12 1.61
C ARG A 24 -2.30 1.95 1.54
N ASN A 25 -1.24 1.45 2.17
CA ASN A 25 0.10 2.04 2.11
C ASN A 25 0.79 1.55 0.83
N LEU A 26 0.56 2.25 -0.28
CA LEU A 26 0.99 1.82 -1.63
C LEU A 26 2.33 2.36 -2.07
N SER A 27 2.98 3.13 -1.22
CA SER A 27 4.33 3.59 -1.45
C SER A 27 5.29 2.53 -0.93
N ILE A 28 6.23 2.13 -1.80
CA ILE A 28 7.31 1.20 -1.47
C ILE A 28 8.61 1.96 -1.22
N HIS A 29 9.57 1.30 -0.59
CA HIS A 29 10.91 1.87 -0.43
C HIS A 29 11.60 2.07 -1.78
N GLU A 30 12.45 3.09 -1.87
CA GLU A 30 13.12 3.49 -3.11
C GLU A 30 13.86 2.34 -3.82
N TYR A 31 14.57 1.49 -3.07
CA TYR A 31 15.29 0.37 -3.68
C TYR A 31 14.36 -0.62 -4.37
N MET A 32 13.11 -0.78 -3.87
CA MET A 32 12.12 -1.66 -4.47
C MET A 32 11.61 -1.07 -5.79
N SER A 33 11.37 0.24 -5.84
CA SER A 33 10.97 0.88 -7.09
C SER A 33 12.11 0.89 -8.11
N ALA A 34 13.35 1.12 -7.69
CA ALA A 34 14.53 1.03 -8.56
C ALA A 34 14.70 -0.38 -9.16
N ASN A 35 14.49 -1.44 -8.36
CA ASN A 35 14.55 -2.82 -8.85
C ASN A 35 13.48 -3.10 -9.92
N LEU A 36 12.22 -2.71 -9.68
CA LEU A 36 11.14 -2.89 -10.65
C LEU A 36 11.42 -2.17 -11.98
N LEU A 37 11.97 -0.95 -11.91
CA LEU A 37 12.37 -0.19 -13.10
C LEU A 37 13.51 -0.90 -13.85
N SER A 38 14.52 -1.40 -13.12
CA SER A 38 15.62 -2.16 -13.71
C SER A 38 15.15 -3.44 -14.40
N GLU A 39 14.23 -4.18 -13.78
CA GLU A 39 13.61 -5.40 -14.34
C GLU A 39 12.79 -5.09 -15.60
N ALA A 40 12.15 -3.92 -15.66
CA ALA A 40 11.49 -3.41 -16.85
C ALA A 40 12.44 -2.89 -17.94
N GLY A 41 13.77 -3.00 -17.75
CA GLY A 41 14.78 -2.54 -18.70
C GLY A 41 15.05 -1.03 -18.65
N ILE A 42 14.51 -0.31 -17.67
CA ILE A 42 14.75 1.12 -17.47
C ILE A 42 16.07 1.29 -16.70
N LYS A 43 16.97 2.11 -17.24
CA LYS A 43 18.27 2.38 -16.61
C LYS A 43 18.08 3.17 -15.32
N VAL A 44 18.51 2.59 -14.21
CA VAL A 44 18.55 3.21 -12.88
C VAL A 44 19.98 3.25 -12.34
N PRO A 45 20.30 4.16 -11.39
CA PRO A 45 21.60 4.17 -10.72
C PRO A 45 21.87 2.85 -9.98
N LYS A 46 23.13 2.40 -9.99
CA LYS A 46 23.54 1.23 -9.19
C LYS A 46 23.56 1.61 -7.72
N GLY A 47 22.94 0.78 -6.88
CA GLY A 47 22.91 0.95 -5.43
C GLY A 47 22.87 -0.40 -4.72
N VAL A 48 23.22 -0.39 -3.43
CA VAL A 48 23.15 -1.57 -2.55
C VAL A 48 22.44 -1.15 -1.27
N VAL A 49 21.46 -1.94 -0.83
CA VAL A 49 20.76 -1.70 0.43
C VAL A 49 21.63 -2.18 1.59
N ALA A 50 21.77 -1.35 2.61
CA ALA A 50 22.48 -1.67 3.84
C ALA A 50 21.54 -1.50 5.03
N SER A 51 21.53 -2.47 5.94
CA SER A 51 20.74 -2.46 7.17
C SER A 51 21.58 -2.12 8.42
N SER A 52 22.90 -1.99 8.24
CA SER A 52 23.86 -1.64 9.29
C SER A 52 24.92 -0.67 8.75
N ALA A 53 25.63 0.00 9.66
CA ALA A 53 26.71 0.92 9.29
C ALA A 53 27.86 0.19 8.57
N ASP A 54 28.21 -1.01 9.03
CA ASP A 54 29.25 -1.84 8.41
C ASP A 54 28.85 -2.27 6.99
N GLU A 55 27.59 -2.67 6.78
CA GLU A 55 27.07 -2.96 5.45
C GLU A 55 27.11 -1.74 4.52
N ALA A 56 26.84 -0.54 5.04
CA ALA A 56 26.89 0.69 4.26
C ALA A 56 28.33 1.01 3.82
N PHE A 57 29.31 0.77 4.70
CA PHE A 57 30.72 0.93 4.39
C PHE A 57 31.18 -0.06 3.31
N GLU A 58 30.83 -1.33 3.43
CA GLU A 58 31.14 -2.34 2.40
C GLU A 58 30.39 -2.08 1.08
N ALA A 59 29.16 -1.56 1.14
CA ALA A 59 28.41 -1.13 -0.03
C ALA A 59 29.12 0.02 -0.76
N ALA A 60 29.63 1.02 -0.03
CA ALA A 60 30.40 2.12 -0.62
C ALA A 60 31.64 1.60 -1.36
N LYS A 61 32.41 0.69 -0.74
CA LYS A 61 33.57 0.05 -1.39
C LYS A 61 33.19 -0.67 -2.69
N LYS A 62 32.09 -1.44 -2.69
CA LYS A 62 31.59 -2.15 -3.88
C LYS A 62 31.20 -1.19 -5.01
N LEU A 63 30.74 0.00 -4.67
CA LEU A 63 30.37 1.05 -5.62
C LEU A 63 31.57 1.94 -6.05
N GLY A 64 32.77 1.68 -5.52
CA GLY A 64 33.98 2.46 -5.81
C GLY A 64 34.01 3.82 -5.12
N LYS A 65 33.45 3.90 -3.92
CA LYS A 65 33.40 5.10 -3.06
C LYS A 65 34.17 4.90 -1.77
#